data_AF-A0A161Z9V2-F1
#
_entry.id   AF-A0A161Z9V2-F1
#
_cell.length_a   1.000
_cell.length_b   1.000
_cell.length_c   1.000
_cell.angle_alpha   90.00
_cell.angle_beta   90.00
_cell.angle_gamma   90.00
#
_symmetry.space_group_name_H-M   'P 1'
#
loop_
_entity.id
_entity.type
_entity.pdbx_description
1 polymer ?
#
loop_
_entity_poly.entity_id
_entity_poly.type
_entity_poly.pdbx_seq_one_letter_code
_entity_poly.pdbx_strand_id
1 'polypeptide(L)'
;MTVFEGMSCAAAAADIPLPGSATRVTGWLCVEQPGAWGRDVLGDEVLGADITAELAARTKAARVRPTLIRRPGRNEFTGARTVLLAATRPQGSWCERLEIADLKELLDLDLHLLNGPAPGLGAPVTDPTILVCAHGKRDQCCALLGRPIAARLSAEYPDRVWECSHTGGHRFAPAMVILPTGLTYGRLSPDAALRVVSDAHRNLVPLTGFRGRSCYTPVEQVAEIAVRQHLSSYGEPSAGRSDDDQLDADALTVVAVGDALPDTAAASSDTASASYAGAATVAHRDGRRWLVTARTIAYAPRQASCGAAPKPATAVVPDELRPLF
;
A
#
# COMPACT_ATOMS: atom_id res chain seq x y z
N MET A 1 -33.71 3.14 -0.82
CA MET A 1 -32.67 2.23 -1.36
C MET A 1 -31.51 3.09 -1.82
N THR A 2 -30.29 2.85 -1.30
CA THR A 2 -29.11 3.59 -1.77
C THR A 2 -28.73 3.08 -3.16
N VAL A 3 -28.17 3.92 -4.03
CA VAL A 3 -27.73 3.52 -5.40
C VAL A 3 -26.75 2.33 -5.40
N PHE A 4 -26.09 2.07 -4.27
CA PHE A 4 -25.09 1.00 -4.10
C PHE A 4 -25.61 -0.29 -3.43
N GLU A 5 -26.91 -0.36 -3.16
CA GLU A 5 -27.51 -1.50 -2.49
C GLU A 5 -27.31 -2.80 -3.29
N GLY A 6 -26.91 -3.88 -2.62
CA GLY A 6 -26.62 -5.17 -3.25
C GLY A 6 -25.29 -5.26 -4.01
N MET A 7 -24.57 -4.15 -4.23
CA MET A 7 -23.26 -4.19 -4.90
C MET A 7 -22.17 -4.78 -3.97
N SER A 8 -21.07 -5.26 -4.56
CA SER A 8 -19.84 -5.50 -3.79
C SER A 8 -19.20 -4.17 -3.38
N CYS A 9 -18.39 -4.15 -2.31
CA CYS A 9 -17.72 -2.90 -1.90
C CYS A 9 -16.75 -2.36 -2.95
N ALA A 10 -16.12 -3.24 -3.73
CA ALA A 10 -15.26 -2.84 -4.84
C ALA A 10 -16.07 -2.17 -5.96
N ALA A 11 -17.23 -2.74 -6.33
CA ALA A 11 -18.10 -2.15 -7.34
C ALA A 11 -18.67 -0.80 -6.89
N ALA A 12 -19.13 -0.71 -5.63
CA ALA A 12 -19.69 0.52 -5.09
C ALA A 12 -18.68 1.66 -4.95
N ALA A 13 -17.37 1.35 -4.91
CA ALA A 13 -16.32 2.35 -4.80
C ALA A 13 -15.69 2.72 -6.15
N ALA A 14 -16.20 2.26 -7.30
CA ALA A 14 -15.53 2.40 -8.61
C ALA A 14 -15.13 3.85 -8.97
N ASP A 15 -15.97 4.83 -8.64
CA ASP A 15 -15.79 6.28 -8.83
C ASP A 15 -14.88 6.95 -7.80
N ILE A 16 -14.58 6.29 -6.67
CA ILE A 16 -13.67 6.85 -5.66
C ILE A 16 -12.23 6.76 -6.20
N PRO A 17 -11.42 7.83 -6.14
CA PRO A 17 -10.04 7.81 -6.60
C PRO A 17 -9.16 6.90 -5.73
N LEU A 18 -8.14 6.32 -6.36
CA LEU A 18 -7.13 5.50 -5.70
C LEU A 18 -6.05 6.30 -4.96
N PRO A 19 -5.53 7.43 -5.49
CA PRO A 19 -4.50 8.21 -4.81
C PRO A 19 -4.88 8.59 -3.37
N GLY A 20 -3.91 8.54 -2.46
CA GLY A 20 -4.11 8.89 -1.05
C GLY A 20 -4.78 7.80 -0.21
N SER A 21 -5.10 6.66 -0.81
CA SER A 21 -5.86 5.62 -0.13
C SER A 21 -5.02 4.49 0.47
N ALA A 22 -3.71 4.47 0.25
CA ALA A 22 -2.84 3.43 0.82
C ALA A 22 -2.80 3.56 2.35
N THR A 23 -2.88 2.43 3.05
CA THR A 23 -2.78 2.42 4.51
C THR A 23 -1.39 2.90 4.92
N ARG A 24 -1.32 3.83 5.88
CA ARG A 24 -0.03 4.29 6.40
C ARG A 24 0.66 3.19 7.22
N VAL A 25 1.78 2.69 6.73
CA VAL A 25 2.60 1.60 7.29
C VAL A 25 4.06 1.84 6.94
N THR A 26 4.93 1.87 7.96
CA THR A 26 6.39 2.01 7.80
C THR A 26 7.16 0.73 8.09
N GLY A 27 6.60 -0.17 8.90
CA GLY A 27 7.20 -1.47 9.22
C GLY A 27 6.23 -2.61 8.96
N TRP A 28 6.74 -3.72 8.44
CA TRP A 28 5.96 -4.91 8.12
C TRP A 28 6.58 -6.14 8.80
N LEU A 29 5.75 -6.88 9.51
CA LEU A 29 6.04 -8.22 9.99
C LEU A 29 5.14 -9.17 9.20
N CYS A 30 5.70 -9.85 8.21
CA CYS A 30 4.96 -10.86 7.47
C CYS A 30 5.29 -12.25 8.01
N VAL A 31 4.27 -13.02 8.39
CA VAL A 31 4.45 -14.36 8.97
C VAL A 31 3.73 -15.38 8.11
N GLU A 32 4.47 -16.38 7.65
CA GLU A 32 3.89 -17.48 6.90
C GLU A 32 2.94 -18.30 7.75
N GLN A 33 1.67 -18.30 7.34
CA GLN A 33 0.60 -19.08 7.93
C GLN A 33 -0.24 -19.70 6.81
N PRO A 34 0.13 -20.92 6.36
CA PRO A 34 -0.50 -21.59 5.21
C PRO A 34 -1.99 -21.90 5.41
N GLY A 35 -2.44 -22.00 6.66
CA GLY A 35 -3.81 -22.32 7.04
C GLY A 35 -4.84 -21.23 6.75
N ALA A 36 -6.07 -21.48 7.21
CA ALA A 36 -7.14 -20.50 7.15
C ALA A 36 -6.84 -19.31 8.07
N TRP A 37 -7.24 -18.11 7.63
CA TRP A 37 -7.15 -16.90 8.45
C TRP A 37 -8.50 -16.60 9.09
N GLY A 38 -8.47 -15.92 10.24
CA GLY A 38 -9.62 -15.35 10.93
C GLY A 38 -10.22 -14.15 10.17
N ARG A 39 -11.13 -13.40 10.78
CA ARG A 39 -11.59 -12.13 10.20
C ARG A 39 -10.54 -11.04 10.33
N ASP A 40 -9.85 -11.02 11.47
CA ASP A 40 -8.77 -10.10 11.77
C ASP A 40 -7.42 -10.83 11.75
N VAL A 41 -6.35 -10.12 11.38
CA VAL A 41 -5.03 -10.72 11.08
C VAL A 41 -4.41 -11.38 12.31
N LEU A 42 -4.48 -10.71 13.45
CA LEU A 42 -4.14 -11.24 14.78
C LEU A 42 -5.41 -11.43 15.61
N GLY A 43 -6.53 -11.77 14.97
CA GLY A 43 -7.76 -12.16 15.65
C GLY A 43 -8.00 -13.66 15.52
N ASP A 44 -8.98 -14.16 16.27
CA ASP A 44 -9.45 -15.55 16.21
C ASP A 44 -8.36 -16.61 16.49
N GLU A 45 -7.33 -16.25 17.27
CA GLU A 45 -6.25 -17.15 17.72
C GLU A 45 -5.55 -17.91 16.58
N VAL A 46 -5.43 -17.30 15.40
CA VAL A 46 -4.82 -17.95 14.21
C VAL A 46 -3.38 -18.41 14.46
N LEU A 47 -2.66 -17.77 15.38
CA LEU A 47 -1.30 -18.14 15.80
C LEU A 47 -1.26 -18.81 17.20
N GLY A 48 -2.41 -19.17 17.76
CA GLY A 48 -2.58 -19.56 19.16
C GLY A 48 -2.79 -18.36 20.09
N ALA A 49 -3.51 -18.56 21.19
CA ALA A 49 -3.93 -17.48 22.10
C ALA A 49 -2.76 -16.63 22.61
N ASP A 50 -1.73 -17.28 23.16
CA ASP A 50 -0.58 -16.61 23.79
C ASP A 50 0.22 -15.77 22.80
N ILE A 51 0.57 -16.35 21.64
CA ILE A 51 1.32 -15.66 20.59
C ILE A 51 0.49 -14.50 20.02
N THR A 52 -0.80 -14.73 19.78
CA THR A 52 -1.68 -13.73 19.16
C THR A 52 -1.77 -12.47 20.02
N ALA A 53 -2.01 -12.63 21.33
CA ALA A 53 -2.16 -11.51 22.25
C ALA A 53 -0.85 -10.71 22.38
N GLU A 54 0.27 -11.39 22.59
CA GLU A 54 1.57 -10.74 22.77
C GLU A 54 2.04 -10.05 21.48
N LEU A 55 1.91 -10.71 20.33
CA LEU A 55 2.30 -10.15 19.05
C LEU A 55 1.45 -8.93 18.67
N ALA A 56 0.16 -8.92 19.03
CA ALA A 56 -0.70 -7.76 18.82
C ALA A 56 -0.25 -6.55 19.66
N ALA A 57 0.15 -6.78 20.92
CA ALA A 57 0.69 -5.72 21.78
C ALA A 57 2.01 -5.17 21.23
N ARG A 58 2.96 -6.04 20.86
CA ARG A 58 4.28 -5.64 20.35
C ARG A 58 4.24 -4.93 19.00
N THR A 59 3.46 -5.45 18.06
CA THR A 59 3.34 -4.83 16.73
C THR A 59 2.70 -3.44 16.83
N LYS A 60 1.70 -3.26 17.71
CA LYS A 60 1.12 -1.94 18.03
C LYS A 60 2.15 -1.00 18.65
N ALA A 61 2.91 -1.44 19.66
CA ALA A 61 3.92 -0.62 20.32
C ALA A 61 5.03 -0.17 19.35
N ALA A 62 5.49 -1.07 18.49
CA ALA A 62 6.51 -0.80 17.48
C ALA A 62 5.98 -0.11 16.22
N ARG A 63 4.66 0.09 16.09
CA ARG A 63 3.98 0.61 14.89
C ARG A 63 4.29 -0.22 13.62
N VAL A 64 4.45 -1.53 13.81
CA VAL A 64 4.68 -2.52 12.76
C VAL A 64 3.35 -3.14 12.37
N ARG A 65 3.14 -3.39 11.08
CA ARG A 65 1.94 -4.06 10.59
C ARG A 65 2.15 -5.58 10.57
N PRO A 66 1.42 -6.34 11.42
CA PRO A 66 1.37 -7.79 11.27
C PRO A 66 0.61 -8.14 9.99
N THR A 67 1.15 -9.08 9.23
CA THR A 67 0.57 -9.56 7.97
C THR A 67 0.77 -11.07 7.87
N LEU A 68 -0.30 -11.85 7.93
CA LEU A 68 -0.19 -13.27 7.57
C LEU A 68 0.04 -13.40 6.06
N ILE A 69 0.94 -14.27 5.66
CA ILE A 69 1.25 -14.60 4.26
C ILE A 69 1.15 -16.10 4.03
N ARG A 70 0.93 -16.51 2.78
CA ARG A 70 1.07 -17.91 2.34
C ARG A 70 1.46 -17.96 0.87
N ARG A 71 2.12 -19.05 0.46
CA ARG A 71 2.37 -19.33 -0.95
C ARG A 71 1.03 -19.45 -1.70
N PRO A 72 0.88 -18.83 -2.88
CA PRO A 72 -0.30 -19.03 -3.72
C PRO A 72 -0.52 -20.50 -4.06
N GLY A 73 -1.79 -20.91 -4.16
CA GLY A 73 -2.15 -22.30 -4.43
C GLY A 73 -2.19 -23.20 -3.19
N ARG A 74 -2.19 -24.52 -3.42
CA ARG A 74 -2.18 -25.52 -2.34
C ARG A 74 -0.74 -25.89 -2.02
N ASN A 75 -0.33 -25.64 -0.79
CA ASN A 75 1.00 -25.96 -0.32
C ASN A 75 0.88 -26.75 0.99
N GLU A 76 1.63 -27.84 1.10
CA GLU A 76 1.76 -28.58 2.35
C GLU A 76 2.71 -27.83 3.28
N PHE A 77 2.38 -27.79 4.57
CA PHE A 77 3.26 -27.17 5.55
C PHE A 77 4.47 -28.08 5.80
N THR A 78 5.66 -27.57 5.51
CA THR A 78 6.92 -28.33 5.56
C THR A 78 7.59 -28.30 6.94
N GLY A 79 6.97 -27.68 7.94
CA GLY A 79 7.52 -27.55 9.30
C GLY A 79 8.30 -26.26 9.55
N ALA A 80 8.75 -25.57 8.50
CA ALA A 80 9.39 -24.26 8.59
C ALA A 80 8.45 -23.16 8.08
N ARG A 81 8.59 -21.95 8.64
CA ARG A 81 7.82 -20.76 8.26
C ARG A 81 8.75 -19.67 7.82
N THR A 82 8.43 -19.08 6.68
CA THR A 82 9.04 -17.82 6.26
C THR A 82 8.51 -16.67 7.12
N VAL A 83 9.40 -15.84 7.63
CA VAL A 83 9.09 -14.53 8.19
C VAL A 83 9.82 -13.48 7.37
N LEU A 84 9.09 -12.43 6.97
CA LEU A 84 9.67 -11.27 6.31
C LEU A 84 9.57 -10.07 7.23
N LEU A 85 10.69 -9.39 7.42
CA LEU A 85 10.77 -8.10 8.09
C LEU A 85 11.06 -7.06 7.02
N ALA A 86 10.23 -6.02 6.93
CA ALA A 86 10.49 -4.95 5.98
C ALA A 86 10.25 -3.58 6.58
N ALA A 87 11.11 -2.64 6.21
CA ALA A 87 10.93 -1.22 6.48
C ALA A 87 10.69 -0.46 5.18
N THR A 88 9.55 0.22 5.11
CA THR A 88 9.18 1.09 3.99
C THR A 88 9.54 2.54 4.30
N ARG A 89 10.32 3.15 3.41
CA ARG A 89 10.80 4.53 3.51
C ARG A 89 11.04 5.09 2.10
N PRO A 90 11.11 6.42 1.92
CA PRO A 90 11.48 7.02 0.65
C PRO A 90 12.90 6.66 0.21
N GLN A 91 13.84 6.56 1.15
CA GLN A 91 15.20 6.05 0.92
C GLN A 91 15.57 5.03 2.00
N GLY A 92 16.43 4.07 1.65
CA GLY A 92 16.92 3.07 2.60
C GLY A 92 15.85 2.10 3.07
N SER A 93 14.82 1.84 2.25
CA SER A 93 13.89 0.74 2.49
C SER A 93 14.64 -0.59 2.39
N TRP A 94 14.31 -1.54 3.26
CA TRP A 94 14.98 -2.84 3.30
C TRP A 94 14.00 -3.96 3.62
N CYS A 95 14.35 -5.18 3.22
CA CYS A 95 13.61 -6.40 3.52
C CYS A 95 14.60 -7.50 3.92
N GLU A 96 14.30 -8.23 4.98
CA GLU A 96 15.04 -9.41 5.43
C GLU A 96 14.09 -10.60 5.55
N ARG A 97 14.60 -11.79 5.23
CA ARG A 97 13.91 -13.06 5.35
C ARG A 97 14.58 -13.93 6.39
N LEU A 98 13.78 -14.46 7.31
CA LEU A 98 14.20 -15.46 8.29
C LEU A 98 13.25 -16.66 8.23
N GLU A 99 13.73 -17.80 8.71
CA GLU A 99 12.94 -19.01 8.86
C GLU A 99 12.81 -19.35 10.34
N ILE A 100 11.60 -19.71 10.77
CA ILE A 100 11.33 -20.18 12.13
C ILE A 100 10.66 -21.56 12.08
N ALA A 101 10.89 -22.38 13.09
CA ALA A 101 10.24 -23.68 13.27
C ALA A 101 9.11 -23.60 14.31
N ASP A 102 9.24 -22.71 15.30
CA ASP A 102 8.25 -22.43 16.33
C ASP A 102 7.77 -20.97 16.25
N LEU A 103 6.45 -20.75 16.34
CA LEU A 103 5.86 -19.41 16.38
C LEU A 103 6.31 -18.61 17.61
N LYS A 104 6.77 -19.26 18.69
CA LYS A 104 7.34 -18.58 19.86
C LYS A 104 8.59 -17.77 19.53
N GLU A 105 9.35 -18.16 18.50
CA GLU A 105 10.54 -17.42 18.05
C GLU A 105 10.20 -15.99 17.58
N LEU A 106 8.93 -15.73 17.19
CA LEU A 106 8.46 -14.37 16.89
C LEU A 106 8.56 -13.43 18.11
N LEU A 107 8.55 -13.99 19.32
CA LEU A 107 8.67 -13.24 20.57
C LEU A 107 10.13 -12.95 20.94
N ASP A 108 11.11 -13.49 20.21
CA ASP A 108 12.52 -13.13 20.37
C ASP A 108 12.90 -11.92 19.48
N LEU A 109 12.02 -11.52 18.55
CA LEU A 109 12.23 -10.38 17.67
C LEU A 109 11.94 -9.06 18.37
N ASP A 110 12.95 -8.17 18.43
CA ASP A 110 12.73 -6.78 18.77
C ASP A 110 12.14 -6.01 17.57
N LEU A 111 10.82 -5.85 17.58
CA LEU A 111 10.10 -5.17 16.50
C LEU A 111 10.39 -3.67 16.40
N HIS A 112 10.97 -3.04 17.43
CA HIS A 112 11.34 -1.62 17.35
C HIS A 112 12.46 -1.37 16.34
N LEU A 113 13.27 -2.40 16.05
CA LEU A 113 14.35 -2.34 15.05
C LEU A 113 13.83 -2.09 13.62
N LEU A 114 12.58 -2.47 13.29
CA LEU A 114 12.01 -2.28 11.95
C LEU A 114 11.85 -0.80 11.56
N ASN A 115 11.93 0.13 12.52
CA ASN A 115 11.94 1.57 12.27
C ASN A 115 13.36 2.15 12.09
N GLY A 116 14.42 1.33 12.16
CA GLY A 116 15.82 1.69 11.93
C GLY A 116 16.44 1.03 10.67
N PRO A 117 17.78 1.11 10.49
CA PRO A 117 18.48 0.35 9.46
C PRO A 117 18.21 -1.16 9.55
N ALA A 118 18.55 -1.91 8.50
CA ALA A 118 18.41 -3.36 8.48
C ALA A 118 19.18 -3.98 9.67
N PRO A 119 18.51 -4.75 10.55
CA PRO A 119 19.10 -5.22 11.79
C PRO A 119 20.01 -6.45 11.61
N GLY A 120 20.04 -7.06 10.42
CA GLY A 120 20.83 -8.27 10.15
C GLY A 120 20.29 -9.51 10.85
N LEU A 121 18.97 -9.58 11.08
CA LEU A 121 18.31 -10.72 11.72
C LEU A 121 18.03 -11.85 10.73
N GLY A 122 18.00 -11.56 9.43
CA GLY A 122 17.78 -12.53 8.38
C GLY A 122 18.59 -12.26 7.10
N ALA A 123 18.37 -13.09 6.09
CA ALA A 123 18.98 -12.91 4.77
C ALA A 123 18.36 -11.70 4.05
N PRO A 124 19.16 -10.79 3.48
CA PRO A 124 18.63 -9.67 2.68
C PRO A 124 17.79 -10.16 1.50
N VAL A 125 16.64 -9.53 1.29
CA VAL A 125 15.77 -9.76 0.13
C VAL A 125 15.88 -8.55 -0.79
N THR A 126 16.65 -8.70 -1.87
CA THR A 126 16.94 -7.62 -2.82
C THR A 126 15.91 -7.52 -3.94
N ASP A 127 15.24 -8.63 -4.26
CA ASP A 127 14.15 -8.63 -5.23
C ASP A 127 12.84 -8.11 -4.61
N PRO A 128 12.01 -7.38 -5.38
CA PRO A 128 10.65 -7.04 -4.99
C PRO A 128 9.88 -8.26 -4.45
N THR A 129 9.33 -8.12 -3.23
CA THR A 129 8.41 -9.10 -2.66
C THR A 129 6.97 -8.62 -2.83
N ILE A 130 6.14 -9.45 -3.43
CA ILE A 130 4.79 -9.08 -3.85
C ILE A 130 3.77 -9.67 -2.89
N LEU A 131 3.01 -8.81 -2.24
CA LEU A 131 1.90 -9.20 -1.37
C LEU A 131 0.57 -8.93 -2.09
N VAL A 132 -0.21 -9.97 -2.37
CA VAL A 132 -1.54 -9.85 -2.98
C VAL A 132 -2.61 -10.23 -1.96
N CYS A 133 -3.47 -9.29 -1.60
CA CYS A 133 -4.49 -9.53 -0.57
C CYS A 133 -5.51 -10.57 -1.06
N ALA A 134 -5.60 -11.69 -0.35
CA ALA A 134 -6.52 -12.81 -0.62
C ALA A 134 -7.45 -13.10 0.57
N HIS A 135 -7.66 -12.10 1.44
CA HIS A 135 -8.29 -12.28 2.75
C HIS A 135 -9.83 -12.32 2.71
N GLY A 136 -10.39 -13.47 2.31
CA GLY A 136 -11.85 -13.63 2.09
C GLY A 136 -12.74 -13.45 3.32
N LYS A 137 -12.30 -13.88 4.52
CA LYS A 137 -13.07 -13.67 5.76
C LYS A 137 -13.16 -12.20 6.15
N ARG A 138 -12.14 -11.40 5.82
CA ARG A 138 -12.21 -9.94 5.97
C ARG A 138 -13.13 -9.33 4.93
N ASP A 139 -12.93 -9.68 3.66
CA ASP A 139 -13.80 -9.25 2.57
C ASP A 139 -13.68 -10.16 1.34
N GLN A 140 -14.83 -10.55 0.78
CA GLN A 140 -14.89 -11.43 -0.39
C GLN A 140 -14.22 -10.83 -1.63
N CYS A 141 -14.21 -9.49 -1.81
CA CYS A 141 -13.62 -8.87 -3.00
C CYS A 141 -12.13 -9.20 -3.13
N CYS A 142 -11.38 -9.22 -2.02
CA CYS A 142 -9.96 -9.57 -2.06
C CYS A 142 -9.74 -11.05 -2.40
N ALA A 143 -10.53 -11.97 -1.86
CA ALA A 143 -10.40 -13.39 -2.21
C ALA A 143 -10.76 -13.66 -3.67
N LEU A 144 -11.84 -13.06 -4.18
CA LEU A 144 -12.33 -13.28 -5.54
C LEU A 144 -11.40 -12.66 -6.60
N LEU A 145 -10.93 -11.44 -6.37
CA LEU A 145 -10.13 -10.69 -7.35
C LEU A 145 -8.62 -10.87 -7.16
N GLY A 146 -8.16 -11.10 -5.92
CA GLY A 146 -6.74 -11.18 -5.58
C GLY A 146 -6.11 -12.53 -5.88
N ARG A 147 -6.79 -13.65 -5.59
CA ARG A 147 -6.23 -15.00 -5.79
C ARG A 147 -5.84 -15.28 -7.25
N PRO A 148 -6.65 -14.92 -8.27
CA PRO A 148 -6.24 -15.11 -9.67
C PRO A 148 -4.99 -14.30 -10.04
N ILE A 149 -4.83 -13.09 -9.48
CA ILE A 149 -3.62 -12.28 -9.68
C ILE A 149 -2.42 -12.94 -8.99
N ALA A 150 -2.56 -13.37 -7.74
CA ALA A 150 -1.49 -14.03 -7.00
C ALA A 150 -1.00 -15.30 -7.73
N ALA A 151 -1.93 -16.12 -8.23
CA ALA A 151 -1.61 -17.32 -9.00
C ALA A 151 -0.85 -16.99 -10.29
N ARG A 152 -1.31 -16.00 -11.07
CA ARG A 152 -0.64 -15.59 -12.30
C ARG A 152 0.76 -15.04 -12.03
N LEU A 153 0.88 -14.12 -11.08
CA LEU A 153 2.19 -13.55 -10.72
C LEU A 153 3.13 -14.63 -10.22
N SER A 154 2.65 -15.61 -9.46
CA SER A 154 3.48 -16.70 -8.93
C SER A 154 4.01 -17.64 -10.01
N ALA A 155 3.33 -17.75 -11.15
CA ALA A 155 3.81 -18.52 -12.29
C ALA A 155 4.98 -17.83 -13.00
N GLU A 156 4.96 -16.50 -13.07
CA GLU A 156 6.00 -15.69 -13.72
C GLU A 156 7.16 -15.33 -12.78
N TYR A 157 6.87 -15.15 -11.48
CA TYR A 157 7.81 -14.73 -10.45
C TYR A 157 7.77 -15.70 -9.27
N PRO A 158 8.30 -16.94 -9.43
CA PRO A 158 8.32 -17.92 -8.37
C PRO A 158 9.05 -17.38 -7.13
N ASP A 159 8.63 -17.83 -5.96
CA ASP A 159 9.17 -17.48 -4.63
C ASP A 159 9.08 -16.01 -4.19
N ARG A 160 8.66 -15.10 -5.07
CA ARG A 160 8.52 -13.65 -4.77
C ARG A 160 7.10 -13.24 -4.40
N VAL A 161 6.12 -14.06 -4.74
CA VAL A 161 4.69 -13.74 -4.59
C VAL A 161 4.11 -14.45 -3.37
N TRP A 162 3.32 -13.70 -2.61
CA TRP A 162 2.59 -14.18 -1.45
C TRP A 162 1.14 -13.74 -1.55
N GLU A 163 0.22 -14.67 -1.30
CA GLU A 163 -1.10 -14.27 -0.83
C GLU A 163 -0.95 -13.69 0.57
N CYS A 164 -1.57 -12.56 0.85
CA CYS A 164 -1.51 -11.93 2.15
C CYS A 164 -2.89 -11.68 2.76
N SER A 165 -2.90 -11.59 4.09
CA SER A 165 -4.00 -11.07 4.88
C SER A 165 -4.23 -9.57 4.59
N HIS A 166 -5.29 -9.01 5.16
CA HIS A 166 -5.76 -7.69 4.76
C HIS A 166 -4.73 -6.58 5.01
N THR A 167 -4.32 -5.89 3.95
CA THR A 167 -3.40 -4.72 3.98
C THR A 167 -4.14 -3.37 3.99
N GLY A 168 -5.47 -3.38 3.86
CA GLY A 168 -6.30 -2.19 3.70
C GLY A 168 -6.69 -1.92 2.25
N GLY A 169 -7.89 -1.37 2.04
CA GLY A 169 -8.39 -1.05 0.70
C GLY A 169 -9.06 -2.20 -0.04
N HIS A 170 -9.77 -3.08 0.66
CA HIS A 170 -10.69 -4.07 0.06
C HIS A 170 -11.75 -3.48 -0.88
N ARG A 171 -12.24 -2.26 -0.62
CA ARG A 171 -13.07 -1.50 -1.57
C ARG A 171 -12.33 -1.09 -2.86
N PHE A 172 -11.01 -1.24 -2.89
CA PHE A 172 -10.14 -1.03 -4.04
C PHE A 172 -9.54 -2.35 -4.53
N ALA A 173 -10.16 -3.48 -4.20
CA ALA A 173 -9.67 -4.78 -4.57
C ALA A 173 -9.51 -4.94 -6.09
N PRO A 174 -8.54 -5.76 -6.54
CA PRO A 174 -7.54 -6.44 -5.71
C PRO A 174 -6.50 -5.45 -5.16
N ALA A 175 -6.12 -5.63 -3.89
CA ALA A 175 -5.10 -4.82 -3.24
C ALA A 175 -3.76 -5.54 -3.29
N MET A 176 -2.71 -4.84 -3.71
CA MET A 176 -1.36 -5.37 -3.84
C MET A 176 -0.34 -4.42 -3.20
N VAL A 177 0.70 -4.95 -2.58
CA VAL A 177 1.81 -4.17 -2.00
C VAL A 177 3.13 -4.76 -2.49
N ILE A 178 4.07 -3.90 -2.88
CA ILE A 178 5.45 -4.28 -3.19
C ILE A 178 6.34 -3.91 -2.01
N LEU A 179 7.05 -4.89 -1.45
CA LEU A 179 8.05 -4.68 -0.40
C LEU A 179 9.47 -4.71 -0.98
N PRO A 180 10.41 -3.93 -0.42
CA PRO A 180 10.25 -3.06 0.76
C PRO A 180 9.74 -1.64 0.46
N THR A 181 9.62 -1.25 -0.80
CA THR A 181 9.25 0.12 -1.23
C THR A 181 7.86 0.57 -0.76
N GLY A 182 7.01 -0.37 -0.35
CA GLY A 182 5.64 -0.15 0.15
C GLY A 182 4.71 0.47 -0.88
N LEU A 183 5.04 0.33 -2.17
CA LEU A 183 4.19 0.77 -3.26
C LEU A 183 2.88 -0.02 -3.21
N THR A 184 1.78 0.67 -2.99
CA THR A 184 0.46 0.06 -2.80
C THR A 184 -0.43 0.31 -4.00
N TYR A 185 -1.08 -0.75 -4.47
CA TYR A 185 -1.93 -0.74 -5.66
C TYR A 185 -3.34 -1.24 -5.37
N GLY A 186 -4.29 -0.83 -6.20
CA GLY A 186 -5.68 -1.25 -6.20
C GLY A 186 -6.23 -1.38 -7.62
N ARG A 187 -7.33 -2.12 -7.78
CA ARG A 187 -8.07 -2.29 -9.06
C ARG A 187 -7.19 -2.76 -10.23
N LEU A 188 -6.16 -3.55 -9.96
CA LEU A 188 -5.32 -4.09 -11.02
C LEU A 188 -6.05 -5.21 -11.77
N SER A 189 -5.91 -5.21 -13.10
CA SER A 189 -6.13 -6.42 -13.89
C SER A 189 -4.90 -7.35 -13.76
N PRO A 190 -5.02 -8.63 -14.13
CA PRO A 190 -3.88 -9.52 -14.17
C PRO A 190 -2.70 -9.00 -15.03
N ASP A 191 -2.96 -8.35 -16.17
CA ASP A 191 -1.89 -7.80 -17.03
C ASP A 191 -1.26 -6.55 -16.42
N ALA A 192 -2.08 -5.68 -15.81
CA ALA A 192 -1.58 -4.50 -15.12
C ALA A 192 -0.70 -4.91 -13.93
N ALA A 193 -1.07 -5.97 -13.20
CA ALA A 193 -0.25 -6.50 -12.12
C ALA A 193 1.12 -7.00 -12.60
N LEU A 194 1.19 -7.70 -13.74
CA LEU A 194 2.47 -8.12 -14.32
C LEU A 194 3.35 -6.92 -14.68
N ARG A 195 2.78 -5.90 -15.31
CA ARG A 195 3.50 -4.65 -15.61
C ARG A 195 4.03 -4.00 -14.35
N VAL A 196 3.22 -3.93 -13.29
CA VAL A 196 3.65 -3.38 -12.00
C VAL A 196 4.87 -4.12 -11.44
N VAL A 197 4.87 -5.45 -11.48
CA VAL A 197 6.01 -6.24 -10.97
C VAL A 197 7.24 -6.08 -11.86
N SER A 198 7.06 -6.09 -13.19
CA SER A 198 8.14 -5.85 -14.15
C SER A 198 8.80 -4.47 -13.96
N ASP A 199 8.00 -3.43 -13.77
CA ASP A 199 8.47 -2.06 -13.57
C ASP A 199 9.16 -1.91 -12.20
N ALA A 200 8.63 -2.56 -11.15
CA ALA A 200 9.26 -2.57 -9.83
C ALA A 200 10.67 -3.18 -9.84
N HIS A 201 10.92 -4.21 -10.67
CA HIS A 201 12.27 -4.76 -10.86
C HIS A 201 13.27 -3.76 -11.46
N ARG A 202 12.76 -2.74 -12.13
CA ARG A 202 13.54 -1.69 -12.79
C ARG A 202 13.57 -0.40 -11.96
N ASN A 203 13.14 -0.49 -10.70
CA ASN A 203 12.95 0.62 -9.79
C ASN A 203 11.99 1.70 -10.31
N LEU A 204 10.97 1.33 -11.09
CA LEU A 204 9.99 2.25 -11.65
C LEU A 204 8.67 2.21 -10.88
N VAL A 205 7.90 3.31 -10.95
CA VAL A 205 6.59 3.42 -10.29
C VAL A 205 5.48 3.61 -11.34
N PRO A 206 4.79 2.53 -11.73
CA PRO A 206 3.65 2.64 -12.61
C PRO A 206 2.50 3.31 -11.89
N LEU A 207 1.85 4.28 -12.55
CA LEU A 207 0.77 5.05 -11.94
C LEU A 207 -0.59 4.36 -12.05
N THR A 208 -0.75 3.42 -12.99
CA THR A 208 -1.99 2.64 -13.13
C THR A 208 -2.24 1.82 -11.86
N GLY A 209 -3.37 2.10 -11.21
CA GLY A 209 -3.75 1.42 -9.98
C GLY A 209 -2.98 1.90 -8.74
N PHE A 210 -2.06 2.85 -8.85
CA PHE A 210 -1.22 3.29 -7.74
C PHE A 210 -2.05 4.09 -6.72
N ARG A 211 -1.98 3.67 -5.46
CA ARG A 211 -2.68 4.29 -4.32
C ARG A 211 -1.76 5.22 -3.53
N GLY A 212 -0.45 4.95 -3.56
CA GLY A 212 0.58 5.69 -2.85
C GLY A 212 1.59 4.75 -2.18
N ARG A 213 2.67 5.33 -1.64
CA ARG A 213 3.59 4.63 -0.74
C ARG A 213 3.01 4.52 0.66
N SER A 214 3.15 3.35 1.28
CA SER A 214 2.60 3.13 2.62
C SER A 214 3.29 3.98 3.70
N CYS A 215 4.53 4.44 3.53
CA CYS A 215 5.16 5.30 4.54
C CYS A 215 4.53 6.70 4.65
N TYR A 216 3.81 7.14 3.60
CA TYR A 216 3.24 8.47 3.49
C TYR A 216 1.81 8.55 4.05
N THR A 217 1.46 9.73 4.55
CA THR A 217 0.08 10.12 4.86
C THR A 217 -0.76 10.25 3.57
N PRO A 218 -2.11 10.28 3.66
CA PRO A 218 -2.96 10.48 2.49
C PRO A 218 -2.60 11.72 1.64
N VAL A 219 -2.28 12.84 2.28
CA VAL A 219 -1.88 14.09 1.59
C VAL A 219 -0.53 13.91 0.88
N GLU A 220 0.45 13.32 1.53
CA GLU A 220 1.78 13.08 0.94
C GLU A 220 1.71 12.07 -0.22
N GLN A 221 0.88 11.02 -0.10
CA GLN A 221 0.62 10.08 -1.20
C GLN A 221 0.00 10.77 -2.41
N VAL A 222 -1.00 11.64 -2.18
CA VAL A 222 -1.64 12.44 -3.24
C VAL A 222 -0.63 13.38 -3.89
N ALA A 223 0.21 14.04 -3.10
CA ALA A 223 1.24 14.95 -3.57
C ALA A 223 2.27 14.23 -4.46
N GLU A 224 2.79 13.07 -4.02
CA GLU A 224 3.71 12.25 -4.82
C GLU A 224 3.09 11.92 -6.18
N ILE A 225 1.85 11.42 -6.17
CA ILE A 225 1.16 10.99 -7.38
C ILE A 225 0.90 12.17 -8.32
N ALA A 226 0.45 13.32 -7.79
CA ALA A 226 0.20 14.52 -8.59
C ALA A 226 1.46 15.01 -9.29
N VAL A 227 2.62 15.00 -8.62
CA VAL A 227 3.89 15.40 -9.22
C VAL A 227 4.40 14.38 -10.24
N ARG A 228 4.26 13.07 -9.98
CA ARG A 228 4.59 12.05 -11.00
C ARG A 228 3.72 12.23 -12.25
N GLN A 229 2.42 12.45 -12.09
CA GLN A 229 1.50 12.70 -13.20
C GLN A 229 1.88 13.97 -13.99
N HIS A 230 2.18 15.06 -13.27
CA HIS A 230 2.64 16.32 -13.88
C HIS A 230 3.91 16.08 -14.71
N LEU A 231 4.92 15.42 -14.15
CA LEU A 231 6.16 15.13 -14.86
C LEU A 231 5.95 14.22 -16.07
N SER A 232 5.03 13.25 -16.01
CA SER A 232 4.67 12.41 -17.14
C SER A 232 3.86 13.14 -18.23
N SER A 233 3.04 14.15 -17.87
CA SER A 233 2.21 14.89 -18.84
C SER A 233 3.00 15.95 -19.62
N TYR A 234 4.07 16.49 -19.05
CA TYR A 234 4.89 17.54 -19.66
C TYR A 234 6.09 17.04 -20.46
N GLY A 235 6.18 15.72 -20.72
CA GLY A 235 7.33 15.05 -21.36
C GLY A 235 8.22 15.95 -22.22
N GLU A 236 9.30 16.45 -21.60
CA GLU A 236 10.38 17.14 -22.29
C GLU A 236 11.00 16.14 -23.29
N PRO A 237 11.32 16.56 -24.53
CA PRO A 237 11.89 15.70 -25.54
C PRO A 237 13.36 15.39 -25.21
N SER A 238 13.61 14.47 -24.29
CA SER A 238 14.83 13.68 -24.36
C SER A 238 14.66 12.67 -25.49
N ALA A 239 15.48 12.79 -26.54
CA ALA A 239 15.43 11.94 -27.73
C ALA A 239 15.41 10.44 -27.37
N GLY A 240 14.33 9.75 -27.73
CA GLY A 240 14.22 8.29 -27.62
C GLY A 240 13.20 7.74 -26.62
N ARG A 241 11.96 8.25 -26.60
CA ARG A 241 10.89 7.66 -25.77
C ARG A 241 10.48 6.26 -26.26
N SER A 242 10.60 5.27 -25.38
CA SER A 242 9.79 4.06 -25.35
C SER A 242 8.65 4.23 -24.32
N ASP A 243 7.80 3.21 -24.11
CA ASP A 243 6.72 3.16 -23.09
C ASP A 243 7.21 3.27 -21.62
N ASP A 244 8.39 3.85 -21.40
CA ASP A 244 9.31 3.61 -20.30
C ASP A 244 9.67 4.87 -19.50
N ASP A 245 9.02 5.99 -19.79
CA ASP A 245 9.21 7.29 -19.13
C ASP A 245 8.65 7.36 -17.70
N GLN A 246 8.60 6.24 -17.01
CA GLN A 246 8.26 6.24 -15.60
C GLN A 246 9.46 6.78 -14.82
N LEU A 247 9.19 7.66 -13.86
CA LEU A 247 10.21 8.11 -12.94
C LEU A 247 10.60 6.97 -12.02
N ASP A 248 11.90 6.86 -11.78
CA ASP A 248 12.46 6.00 -10.76
C ASP A 248 11.74 6.21 -9.41
N ALA A 249 11.61 5.14 -8.64
CA ALA A 249 10.91 5.12 -7.38
C ALA A 249 11.49 6.17 -6.44
N ASP A 250 12.79 6.28 -6.34
CA ASP A 250 13.45 7.17 -5.38
C ASP A 250 13.65 8.58 -5.96
N ALA A 251 13.02 8.89 -7.11
CA ALA A 251 13.18 10.18 -7.76
C ALA A 251 12.52 11.33 -7.01
N LEU A 252 11.53 11.03 -6.17
CA LEU A 252 10.78 12.03 -5.42
C LEU A 252 10.90 11.77 -3.91
N THR A 253 11.09 12.85 -3.17
CA THR A 253 10.91 12.89 -1.72
C THR A 253 9.75 13.79 -1.37
N VAL A 254 8.87 13.34 -0.49
CA VAL A 254 7.73 14.12 0.00
C VAL A 254 7.91 14.47 1.47
N VAL A 255 7.65 15.72 1.82
CA VAL A 255 7.67 16.25 3.19
C VAL A 255 6.38 17.02 3.44
N ALA A 256 5.67 16.70 4.52
CA ALA A 256 4.52 17.48 4.94
C ALA A 256 4.89 18.95 5.19
N VAL A 257 4.04 19.87 4.75
CA VAL A 257 4.08 21.26 5.20
C VAL A 257 3.27 21.34 6.48
N GLY A 258 3.82 21.88 7.57
CA GLY A 258 3.07 22.07 8.82
C GLY A 258 1.83 22.93 8.60
N ASP A 259 0.89 22.94 9.55
CA ASP A 259 -0.43 23.59 9.46
C ASP A 259 -0.43 25.12 9.23
N ALA A 260 0.73 25.75 8.99
CA ALA A 260 0.80 27.12 8.51
C ALA A 260 0.23 27.19 7.09
N LEU A 261 -1.04 27.58 7.00
CA LEU A 261 -1.72 27.92 5.76
C LEU A 261 -0.82 28.87 4.96
N PRO A 262 -0.48 28.58 3.69
CA PRO A 262 0.12 29.60 2.83
C PRO A 262 -0.86 30.77 2.70
N ASP A 263 -0.35 31.99 2.90
CA ASP A 263 -1.07 33.28 2.96
C ASP A 263 -1.85 33.67 1.68
N THR A 264 -2.10 32.73 0.76
CA THR A 264 -2.73 32.99 -0.55
C THR A 264 -4.03 32.23 -0.79
N ALA A 265 -4.70 31.73 0.27
CA ALA A 265 -6.08 31.25 0.16
C ALA A 265 -7.08 32.42 0.19
N ALA A 266 -7.00 33.32 -0.80
CA ALA A 266 -8.09 34.25 -1.07
C ALA A 266 -9.27 33.43 -1.62
N ALA A 267 -10.29 33.29 -0.78
CA ALA A 267 -11.48 32.49 -1.04
C ALA A 267 -12.15 32.87 -2.36
N SER A 268 -12.12 31.96 -3.33
CA SER A 268 -13.14 31.90 -4.39
C SER A 268 -14.27 30.99 -3.90
N SER A 269 -15.32 31.62 -3.38
CA SER A 269 -16.56 30.98 -2.99
C SER A 269 -17.34 30.55 -4.23
N ASP A 270 -17.18 29.30 -4.67
CA ASP A 270 -18.31 28.50 -5.18
C ASP A 270 -17.94 27.01 -5.33
N THR A 271 -18.42 26.18 -4.40
CA THR A 271 -18.82 24.77 -4.53
C THR A 271 -18.86 24.14 -3.14
N ALA A 272 -20.06 23.96 -2.60
CA ALA A 272 -20.27 23.20 -1.37
C ALA A 272 -19.86 21.73 -1.58
N SER A 273 -18.73 21.29 -1.00
CA SER A 273 -18.50 19.94 -0.41
C SER A 273 -17.01 19.57 -0.22
N ALA A 274 -16.05 20.40 -0.63
CA ALA A 274 -14.63 20.09 -0.44
C ALA A 274 -13.97 20.95 0.64
N SER A 275 -13.30 20.33 1.61
CA SER A 275 -12.56 21.03 2.68
C SER A 275 -11.06 20.84 2.51
N TYR A 276 -10.25 21.85 2.84
CA TYR A 276 -8.79 21.74 2.87
C TYR A 276 -8.35 20.52 3.71
N ALA A 277 -7.43 19.72 3.18
CA ALA A 277 -6.95 18.48 3.78
C ALA A 277 -5.47 18.55 4.22
N GLY A 278 -4.72 19.54 3.72
CA GLY A 278 -3.31 19.73 4.03
C GLY A 278 -2.48 20.05 2.78
N ALA A 279 -1.17 20.17 2.96
CA ALA A 279 -0.23 20.38 1.88
C ALA A 279 1.07 19.60 2.12
N ALA A 280 1.77 19.28 1.03
CA ALA A 280 3.08 18.65 1.08
C ALA A 280 4.01 19.27 0.02
N THR A 281 5.29 19.36 0.37
CA THR A 281 6.35 19.70 -0.60
C THR A 281 6.89 18.40 -1.18
N VAL A 282 6.95 18.32 -2.50
CA VAL A 282 7.60 17.24 -3.23
C VAL A 282 8.86 17.80 -3.86
N ALA A 283 10.00 17.14 -3.63
CA ALA A 283 11.26 17.48 -4.26
C ALA A 283 11.68 16.34 -5.18
N HIS A 284 12.14 16.68 -6.38
CA HIS A 284 12.79 15.74 -7.29
C HIS A 284 14.31 15.76 -7.05
N ARG A 285 14.97 14.63 -7.32
CA ARG A 285 16.42 14.47 -7.10
C ARG A 285 17.30 15.48 -7.86
N ASP A 286 16.77 16.10 -8.92
CA ASP A 286 17.46 17.14 -9.72
C ASP A 286 17.32 18.56 -9.13
N GLY A 287 16.66 18.70 -7.97
CA GLY A 287 16.50 19.97 -7.28
C GLY A 287 15.19 20.70 -7.55
N ARG A 288 14.38 20.27 -8.54
CA ARG A 288 13.03 20.82 -8.75
C ARG A 288 12.12 20.50 -7.57
N ARG A 289 11.24 21.44 -7.22
CA ARG A 289 10.32 21.31 -6.08
C ARG A 289 8.92 21.78 -6.46
N TRP A 290 7.93 21.20 -5.81
CA TRP A 290 6.52 21.57 -5.94
C TRP A 290 5.87 21.62 -4.57
N LEU A 291 5.00 22.60 -4.36
CA LEU A 291 4.00 22.59 -3.30
C LEU A 291 2.72 21.99 -3.87
N VAL A 292 2.18 20.97 -3.21
CA VAL A 292 0.88 20.40 -3.55
C VAL A 292 -0.06 20.59 -2.37
N THR A 293 -1.18 21.27 -2.59
CA THR A 293 -2.30 21.32 -1.64
C THR A 293 -3.29 20.21 -1.96
N ALA A 294 -4.01 19.76 -0.95
CA ALA A 294 -5.01 18.71 -1.09
C ALA A 294 -6.31 19.13 -0.41
N ARG A 295 -7.41 18.59 -0.93
CA ARG A 295 -8.75 18.75 -0.35
C ARG A 295 -9.44 17.41 -0.18
N THR A 296 -10.36 17.34 0.76
CA THR A 296 -11.21 16.18 0.99
C THR A 296 -12.51 16.36 0.24
N ILE A 297 -12.87 15.38 -0.59
CA ILE A 297 -14.16 15.32 -1.28
C ILE A 297 -15.04 14.23 -0.65
N ALA A 298 -16.33 14.55 -0.49
CA ALA A 298 -17.33 13.63 0.03
C ALA A 298 -18.06 12.90 -1.10
N TYR A 299 -18.44 11.67 -0.82
CA TYR A 299 -19.16 10.78 -1.72
C TYR A 299 -20.44 10.28 -1.06
N ALA A 300 -21.44 9.98 -1.88
CA ALA A 300 -22.68 9.36 -1.41
C ALA A 300 -22.37 8.10 -0.56
N PRO A 301 -23.11 7.87 0.55
CA PRO A 301 -22.88 6.74 1.42
C PRO A 301 -22.93 5.41 0.68
N ARG A 302 -21.97 4.53 1.00
CA ARG A 302 -21.77 3.25 0.32
C ARG A 302 -21.07 2.26 1.24
N GLN A 303 -21.17 0.96 0.94
CA GLN A 303 -20.58 -0.05 1.81
C GLN A 303 -19.05 0.04 1.84
N ALA A 304 -18.50 0.15 3.06
CA ALA A 304 -17.05 0.13 3.27
C ALA A 304 -16.45 -1.28 3.09
N SER A 305 -17.28 -2.31 3.25
CA SER A 305 -16.96 -3.74 3.13
C SER A 305 -18.19 -4.48 2.61
N CYS A 306 -18.02 -5.59 1.90
CA CYS A 306 -19.16 -6.36 1.39
C CYS A 306 -20.10 -6.79 2.51
N GLY A 307 -21.41 -6.59 2.30
CA GLY A 307 -22.45 -6.92 3.29
C GLY A 307 -22.55 -5.96 4.47
N ALA A 308 -21.70 -4.94 4.57
CA ALA A 308 -21.82 -3.89 5.59
C ALA A 308 -22.84 -2.82 5.17
N ALA A 309 -23.47 -2.17 6.14
CA ALA A 309 -24.33 -1.02 5.89
C ALA A 309 -23.54 0.13 5.22
N PRO A 310 -24.18 0.91 4.33
CA PRO A 310 -23.57 2.09 3.73
C PRO A 310 -23.09 3.09 4.77
N LYS A 311 -21.89 3.65 4.59
CA LYS A 311 -21.31 4.71 5.41
C LYS A 311 -20.84 5.87 4.53
N PRO A 312 -20.75 7.10 5.06
CA PRO A 312 -20.12 8.21 4.35
C PRO A 312 -18.73 7.80 3.84
N ALA A 313 -18.43 8.16 2.60
CA ALA A 313 -17.15 7.90 1.98
C ALA A 313 -16.49 9.22 1.60
N THR A 314 -15.17 9.26 1.75
CA THR A 314 -14.35 10.42 1.39
C THR A 314 -13.11 9.98 0.64
N ALA A 315 -12.52 10.92 -0.10
CA ALA A 315 -11.17 10.79 -0.65
C ALA A 315 -10.42 12.11 -0.51
N VAL A 316 -9.10 12.01 -0.35
CA VAL A 316 -8.19 13.16 -0.47
C VAL A 316 -7.79 13.24 -1.94
N VAL A 317 -7.88 14.43 -2.52
CA VAL A 317 -7.53 14.69 -3.92
C VAL A 317 -6.61 15.90 -4.01
N PRO A 318 -5.74 15.99 -5.04
CA PRO A 318 -4.94 17.18 -5.23
C PRO A 318 -5.86 18.37 -5.53
N ASP A 319 -5.50 19.53 -5.02
CA ASP A 319 -6.23 20.78 -5.21
C ASP A 319 -5.42 21.75 -6.08
N GLU A 320 -4.22 22.11 -5.64
CA GLU A 320 -3.27 22.92 -6.39
C GLU A 320 -1.89 22.24 -6.44
N LEU A 321 -1.19 22.37 -7.56
CA LEU A 321 0.21 21.98 -7.72
C LEU A 321 0.98 23.19 -8.26
N ARG A 322 1.92 23.69 -7.47
CA ARG A 322 2.72 24.88 -7.79
C ARG A 322 4.22 24.57 -7.75
N PRO A 323 4.97 24.80 -8.84
CA PRO A 323 6.43 24.76 -8.78
C PRO A 323 6.99 25.76 -7.75
N LEU A 324 8.02 25.37 -7.02
CA LEU A 324 8.77 26.23 -6.11
C LEU A 324 10.11 26.54 -6.76
N PHE A 325 10.34 27.81 -7.07
CA PHE A 325 11.62 28.32 -7.56
C PHE A 325 12.66 28.35 -6.44
#